data_AF-A0A377CBA8-F1
#
_entry.id   AF-A0A377CBA8-F1
#
_cell.length_a   1.000
_cell.length_b   1.000
_cell.length_c   1.000
_cell.angle_alpha   90.00
_cell.angle_beta   90.00
_cell.angle_gamma   90.00
#
_symmetry.space_group_name_H-M   'P 1'
#
loop_
_entity.id
_entity.type
_entity.pdbx_description
1 polymer ?
#
loop_
_entity_poly.entity_id
_entity_poly.type
_entity_poly.pdbx_seq_one_letter_code
_entity_poly.pdbx_strand_id
1 'polypeptide(L)'
;MPLLANTPFIVTGSGKFFRNVQLDPAANLGIVKVDSDGAGYHILWGLTNEAVPTSELPAHFLSHCERIKATNGKDRVIMHCHATNLIALTYVLENDTAVFTRQLWEGSTECLVVFPDGVGILPWDGARHGRNRPGDRNKRCKTFAGVVALPRRLRQRTDAG
;
A
#
# COMPACT_ATOMS: atom_id res chain seq x y z
N MET A 1 -5.10 -6.18 14.27
CA MET A 1 -5.77 -6.36 12.96
C MET A 1 -6.23 -7.81 12.82
N PRO A 2 -7.38 -8.19 13.42
CA PRO A 2 -7.81 -9.59 13.50
C PRO A 2 -8.00 -10.29 12.15
N LEU A 3 -8.34 -9.53 11.10
CA LEU A 3 -8.48 -10.06 9.73
C LEU A 3 -7.18 -10.68 9.19
N LEU A 4 -6.02 -10.28 9.72
CA LEU A 4 -4.71 -10.80 9.31
C LEU A 4 -4.17 -11.85 10.27
N ALA A 5 -4.94 -12.26 11.28
CA ALA A 5 -4.48 -13.21 12.29
C ALA A 5 -3.89 -14.48 11.66
N ASN A 6 -2.80 -14.98 12.23
CA ASN A 6 -2.04 -16.15 11.76
C ASN A 6 -1.47 -16.04 10.33
N THR A 7 -1.55 -14.88 9.66
CA THR A 7 -1.13 -14.73 8.26
C THR A 7 0.36 -14.38 8.16
N PRO A 8 1.15 -15.11 7.36
CA PRO A 8 2.54 -14.76 7.07
C PRO A 8 2.65 -13.74 5.94
N PHE A 9 3.64 -12.85 6.03
CA PHE A 9 4.00 -11.86 5.02
C PHE A 9 5.52 -11.83 4.83
N ILE A 10 5.97 -11.63 3.60
CA ILE A 10 7.33 -11.17 3.33
C ILE A 10 7.31 -9.64 3.16
N VAL A 11 8.24 -8.96 3.84
CA VAL A 11 8.27 -7.48 3.92
C VAL A 11 9.69 -6.96 3.76
N THR A 12 9.83 -5.72 3.28
CA THR A 12 11.10 -4.98 3.30
C THR A 12 11.34 -4.37 4.67
N GLY A 13 12.60 -4.27 5.08
CA GLY A 13 13.00 -3.66 6.36
C GLY A 13 12.98 -2.13 6.36
N SER A 14 12.87 -1.54 7.55
CA SER A 14 12.95 -0.09 7.75
C SER A 14 14.33 0.44 7.40
N GLY A 15 14.39 1.55 6.66
CA GLY A 15 15.64 2.17 6.20
C GLY A 15 16.46 1.33 5.20
N LYS A 16 15.95 0.18 4.75
CA LYS A 16 16.63 -0.71 3.80
C LYS A 16 16.44 -0.24 2.38
N PHE A 17 17.47 -0.43 1.56
CA PHE A 17 17.48 0.09 0.18
C PHE A 17 17.04 -1.03 -0.77
N PHE A 18 16.08 -0.76 -1.64
CA PHE A 18 15.62 -1.74 -2.65
C PHE A 18 16.79 -2.28 -3.48
N ARG A 19 17.76 -1.43 -3.82
CA ARG A 19 19.00 -1.81 -4.54
C ARG A 19 19.74 -2.98 -3.87
N ASN A 20 19.77 -3.02 -2.54
CA ASN A 20 20.58 -3.95 -1.77
C ASN A 20 19.86 -5.27 -1.49
N VAL A 21 18.57 -5.38 -1.79
CA VAL A 21 17.80 -6.63 -1.60
C VAL A 21 18.43 -7.80 -2.35
N GLN A 22 18.88 -7.59 -3.58
CA GLN A 22 19.54 -8.64 -4.37
C GLN A 22 20.92 -9.06 -3.83
N LEU A 23 21.59 -8.15 -3.09
CA LEU A 23 22.94 -8.38 -2.59
C LEU A 23 22.92 -9.13 -1.26
N ASP A 24 21.95 -8.80 -0.42
CA ASP A 24 21.73 -9.48 0.86
C ASP A 24 20.22 -9.50 1.19
N PRO A 25 19.48 -10.51 0.71
CA PRO A 25 18.05 -10.61 0.98
C PRO A 25 17.74 -10.73 2.47
N ALA A 26 18.55 -11.47 3.24
CA ALA A 26 18.30 -11.72 4.66
C ALA A 26 18.48 -10.45 5.51
N ALA A 27 19.36 -9.52 5.13
CA ALA A 27 19.51 -8.24 5.82
C ALA A 27 18.45 -7.18 5.44
N ASN A 28 17.78 -7.34 4.28
CA ASN A 28 16.88 -6.33 3.73
C ASN A 28 15.39 -6.75 3.72
N LEU A 29 15.10 -8.04 3.78
CA LEU A 29 13.75 -8.63 3.81
C LEU A 29 13.53 -9.41 5.09
N GLY A 30 12.28 -9.56 5.49
CA GLY A 30 11.88 -10.47 6.56
C GLY A 30 10.58 -11.19 6.25
N ILE A 31 10.45 -12.41 6.76
CA ILE A 31 9.17 -13.11 6.85
C ILE A 31 8.63 -12.85 8.25
N VAL A 32 7.46 -12.21 8.33
CA VAL A 32 6.73 -11.98 9.58
C VAL A 32 5.45 -12.81 9.58
N LYS A 33 5.00 -13.24 10.76
CA LYS A 33 3.69 -13.86 10.93
C LYS A 33 2.91 -13.10 12.00
N VAL A 34 1.72 -12.65 11.63
CA VAL A 34 0.78 -12.01 12.56
C VAL A 34 0.32 -13.07 13.57
N ASP A 35 0.23 -12.68 14.84
CA ASP A 35 -0.26 -13.53 15.93
C ASP A 35 -1.75 -13.91 15.76
N SER A 36 -2.24 -14.77 16.66
CA SER A 36 -3.58 -15.36 16.55
C SER A 36 -4.72 -14.38 16.83
N ASP A 37 -4.48 -13.30 17.57
CA ASP A 37 -5.46 -12.24 17.85
C ASP A 37 -5.25 -10.99 16.97
N GLY A 38 -4.18 -10.95 16.19
CA GLY A 38 -3.80 -9.84 15.34
C GLY A 38 -3.26 -8.63 16.11
N ALA A 39 -2.84 -8.77 17.36
CA ALA A 39 -2.29 -7.69 18.16
C ALA A 39 -0.84 -7.32 17.77
N GLY A 40 -0.10 -8.25 17.18
CA GLY A 40 1.31 -8.12 16.87
C GLY A 40 1.80 -9.09 15.80
N TYR A 41 3.10 -9.30 15.74
CA TYR A 41 3.73 -10.21 14.78
C TYR A 41 5.06 -10.76 15.32
N HIS A 42 5.47 -11.89 14.77
CA HIS A 42 6.78 -12.49 15.01
C HIS A 42 7.61 -12.45 13.73
N ILE A 43 8.89 -12.09 13.83
CA ILE A 43 9.85 -12.21 12.73
C ILE A 43 10.33 -13.67 12.71
N LEU A 44 10.03 -14.38 11.62
CA LEU A 44 10.37 -15.80 11.45
C LEU A 44 11.68 -16.01 10.71
N TRP A 45 12.04 -15.07 9.83
CA TRP A 45 13.26 -15.13 9.03
C TRP A 45 13.66 -13.74 8.57
N GLY A 46 14.97 -13.53 8.34
CA GLY A 46 15.52 -12.29 7.80
C GLY A 46 15.51 -11.15 8.80
N LEU A 47 15.64 -9.92 8.28
CA LEU A 47 15.84 -8.69 9.06
C LEU A 47 16.98 -8.84 10.07
N THR A 48 18.12 -9.33 9.61
CA THR A 48 19.30 -9.55 10.45
C THR A 48 19.83 -8.25 11.09
N ASN A 49 20.62 -8.39 12.15
CA ASN A 49 21.24 -7.29 12.89
C ASN A 49 20.22 -6.31 13.48
N GLU A 50 19.22 -6.84 14.20
CA GLU A 50 18.15 -6.07 14.85
C GLU A 50 17.35 -5.17 13.89
N ALA A 51 17.33 -5.51 12.60
CA ALA A 51 16.48 -4.80 11.66
C ALA A 51 15.00 -5.11 11.96
N VAL A 52 14.15 -4.13 11.67
CA VAL A 52 12.70 -4.24 11.84
C VAL A 52 12.02 -4.09 10.48
N PRO A 53 10.77 -4.55 10.32
CA PRO A 53 9.98 -4.26 9.12
C PRO A 53 9.89 -2.76 8.84
N THR A 54 9.53 -2.40 7.60
CA THR A 54 9.29 -1.00 7.20
C THR A 54 8.48 -0.23 8.26
N SER A 55 8.83 1.04 8.50
CA SER A 55 8.09 1.93 9.40
C SER A 55 6.62 2.10 9.00
N GLU A 56 6.30 1.81 7.74
CA GLU A 56 4.96 1.87 7.18
C GLU A 56 4.19 0.55 7.25
N LEU A 57 4.69 -0.46 7.97
CA LEU A 57 4.02 -1.77 8.08
C LEU A 57 2.55 -1.66 8.49
N PRO A 58 2.13 -0.80 9.44
CA PRO A 58 0.72 -0.61 9.75
C PRO A 58 -0.10 -0.09 8.55
N ALA A 59 0.47 0.78 7.70
CA ALA A 59 -0.20 1.29 6.50
C ALA A 59 -0.42 0.15 5.51
N HIS A 60 0.64 -0.62 5.23
CA HIS A 60 0.58 -1.79 4.36
C HIS A 60 -0.47 -2.79 4.85
N PHE A 61 -0.51 -3.11 6.15
CA PHE A 61 -1.48 -4.06 6.71
C PHE A 61 -2.92 -3.55 6.66
N LEU A 62 -3.15 -2.26 6.94
CA LEU A 62 -4.49 -1.66 6.78
C LEU A 62 -4.95 -1.72 5.33
N SER A 63 -4.07 -1.40 4.37
CA SER A 63 -4.37 -1.54 2.94
C SER A 63 -4.65 -2.99 2.57
N HIS A 64 -3.87 -3.96 3.06
CA HIS A 64 -4.16 -5.39 2.87
C HIS A 64 -5.55 -5.76 3.39
N CYS A 65 -5.94 -5.29 4.58
CA CYS A 65 -7.28 -5.57 5.14
C CYS A 65 -8.39 -5.11 4.19
N GLU A 66 -8.30 -3.89 3.66
CA GLU A 66 -9.29 -3.34 2.74
C GLU A 66 -9.26 -4.03 1.37
N ARG A 67 -8.08 -4.37 0.85
CA ARG A 67 -7.96 -5.10 -0.41
C ARG A 67 -8.47 -6.53 -0.33
N ILE A 68 -8.24 -7.23 0.78
CA ILE A 68 -8.80 -8.57 1.03
C ILE A 68 -10.32 -8.52 0.98
N LYS A 69 -10.94 -7.55 1.67
CA LYS A 69 -12.41 -7.36 1.65
C LYS A 69 -12.90 -7.00 0.24
N ALA A 70 -12.26 -6.04 -0.43
CA ALA A 70 -12.69 -5.54 -1.73
C ALA A 70 -12.57 -6.56 -2.86
N THR A 71 -11.61 -7.49 -2.75
CA THR A 71 -11.30 -8.46 -3.82
C THR A 71 -11.64 -9.90 -3.48
N ASN A 72 -12.28 -10.14 -2.32
CA ASN A 72 -12.53 -11.48 -1.78
C ASN A 72 -11.23 -12.31 -1.69
N GLY A 73 -10.18 -11.71 -1.12
CA GLY A 73 -8.90 -12.37 -0.84
C GLY A 73 -7.97 -12.59 -2.04
N LYS A 74 -8.26 -12.00 -3.21
CA LYS A 74 -7.42 -12.15 -4.40
C LYS A 74 -6.12 -11.35 -4.30
N ASP A 75 -6.20 -10.12 -3.78
CA ASP A 75 -5.03 -9.24 -3.67
C ASP A 75 -4.11 -9.64 -2.53
N ARG A 76 -2.80 -9.71 -2.84
CA ARG A 76 -1.76 -10.21 -1.91
C ARG A 76 -0.53 -9.31 -1.83
N VAL A 77 -0.51 -8.18 -2.52
CA VAL A 77 0.65 -7.28 -2.60
C VAL A 77 0.21 -5.83 -2.39
N ILE A 78 0.95 -5.10 -1.56
CA ILE A 78 0.91 -3.64 -1.48
C ILE A 78 2.33 -3.15 -1.77
N MET A 79 2.47 -2.31 -2.80
CA MET A 79 3.76 -1.77 -3.25
C MET A 79 3.75 -0.25 -3.12
N HIS A 80 4.79 0.29 -2.48
CA HIS A 80 5.06 1.71 -2.41
C HIS A 80 6.39 2.01 -3.11
N CYS A 81 6.43 3.07 -3.92
CA CYS A 81 7.66 3.58 -4.50
C CYS A 81 7.53 5.07 -4.86
N HIS A 82 8.66 5.73 -5.04
CA HIS A 82 8.72 7.11 -5.52
C HIS A 82 8.74 7.16 -7.06
N ALA A 83 7.59 6.94 -7.69
CA ALA A 83 7.45 6.97 -9.14
C ALA A 83 7.63 8.40 -9.69
N THR A 84 8.78 8.67 -10.30
CA THR A 84 9.26 10.03 -10.65
C THR A 84 8.24 10.87 -11.42
N ASN A 85 7.66 10.31 -12.49
CA ASN A 85 6.71 11.05 -13.32
C ASN A 85 5.35 11.27 -12.61
N LEU A 86 4.88 10.29 -11.83
CA LEU A 86 3.65 10.48 -11.04
C LEU A 86 3.82 11.59 -10.00
N ILE A 87 4.97 11.63 -9.32
CA ILE A 87 5.30 12.72 -8.39
C ILE A 87 5.34 14.06 -9.12
N ALA A 88 6.00 14.15 -10.27
CA ALA A 88 6.06 15.41 -11.03
C ALA A 88 4.66 15.90 -11.43
N LEU A 89 3.78 14.98 -11.85
CA LEU A 89 2.40 15.31 -12.22
C LEU A 89 1.58 15.90 -11.06
N THR A 90 1.85 15.56 -9.80
CA THR A 90 1.11 16.12 -8.65
C THR A 90 1.36 17.62 -8.41
N TYR A 91 2.36 18.21 -9.07
CA TYR A 91 2.66 19.65 -9.00
C TYR A 91 1.97 20.46 -10.10
N VAL A 92 1.52 19.81 -11.17
CA VAL A 92 1.04 20.49 -12.38
C VAL A 92 -0.39 20.11 -12.76
N LEU A 93 -0.86 18.93 -12.35
CA LEU A 93 -2.27 18.55 -12.44
C LEU A 93 -3.01 18.94 -11.18
N GLU A 94 -4.32 19.15 -11.31
CA GLU A 94 -5.20 19.21 -10.17
C GLU A 94 -5.16 17.85 -9.44
N ASN A 95 -4.92 17.89 -8.13
CA ASN A 95 -4.87 16.70 -7.26
C ASN A 95 -6.28 16.20 -6.91
N ASP A 96 -7.10 16.03 -7.95
CA ASP A 96 -8.43 15.42 -7.93
C ASP A 96 -8.37 14.02 -8.57
N THR A 97 -9.13 13.08 -8.00
CA THR A 97 -9.12 11.68 -8.45
C THR A 97 -9.61 11.51 -9.89
N ALA A 98 -10.66 12.23 -10.29
CA ALA A 98 -11.23 12.11 -11.63
C ALA A 98 -10.32 12.77 -12.69
N VAL A 99 -9.81 13.97 -12.40
CA VAL A 99 -8.88 14.69 -13.29
C VAL A 99 -7.61 13.87 -13.49
N PHE A 100 -6.96 13.43 -12.40
CA PHE A 100 -5.70 12.70 -12.48
C PHE A 100 -5.86 11.36 -13.21
N THR A 101 -6.92 10.61 -12.89
CA THR A 101 -7.23 9.34 -13.57
C THR A 101 -7.42 9.53 -15.06
N ARG A 102 -8.19 10.56 -15.47
CA ARG A 102 -8.48 10.83 -16.87
C ARG A 102 -7.21 11.14 -17.66
N GLN A 103 -6.33 11.98 -17.11
CA GLN A 103 -5.05 12.32 -17.75
C GLN A 103 -4.15 11.09 -17.92
N LEU A 104 -4.11 10.18 -16.94
CA LEU A 104 -3.36 8.93 -17.06
C LEU A 104 -3.96 7.99 -18.11
N TRP A 105 -5.28 7.86 -18.18
CA TRP A 105 -5.95 7.05 -19.20
C TRP A 105 -5.69 7.55 -20.62
N GLU A 106 -5.61 8.86 -20.82
CA GLU A 106 -5.29 9.47 -22.12
C GLU A 106 -3.81 9.29 -22.50
N GLY A 107 -2.90 9.21 -21.52
CA GLY A 107 -1.46 9.06 -21.75
C GLY A 107 -1.03 7.70 -22.30
N SER A 108 -1.83 6.65 -22.15
CA SER A 108 -1.59 5.32 -22.75
C SER A 108 -2.87 4.51 -22.79
N THR A 109 -3.23 3.96 -23.96
CA THR A 109 -4.53 3.29 -24.18
C THR A 109 -4.80 2.12 -23.24
N GLU A 110 -3.76 1.44 -22.78
CA GLU A 110 -3.86 0.32 -21.84
C GLU A 110 -4.32 0.73 -20.43
N CYS A 111 -4.10 1.99 -20.03
CA CYS A 111 -4.36 2.47 -18.68
C CYS A 111 -5.84 2.33 -18.28
N LEU A 112 -6.76 2.57 -19.22
CA LEU A 112 -8.21 2.37 -19.00
C LEU A 112 -8.56 0.91 -18.71
N VAL A 113 -7.80 -0.05 -19.28
CA VAL A 113 -8.03 -1.49 -19.09
C VAL A 113 -7.32 -2.02 -17.85
N VAL A 114 -6.12 -1.50 -17.55
CA VAL A 114 -5.29 -1.95 -16.42
C VAL A 114 -5.85 -1.44 -15.08
N PHE A 115 -6.27 -0.18 -15.01
CA PHE A 115 -6.86 0.42 -13.81
C PHE A 115 -8.19 1.14 -14.14
N PRO A 116 -9.25 0.38 -14.48
CA PRO A 116 -10.56 0.94 -14.85
C PRO A 116 -11.27 1.65 -13.68
N ASP A 117 -10.91 1.29 -12.44
CA ASP A 117 -11.44 1.91 -11.22
C ASP A 117 -10.68 3.21 -10.86
N GLY A 118 -9.65 3.57 -11.65
CA GLY A 118 -8.90 4.82 -11.53
C GLY A 118 -7.78 4.82 -10.49
N VAL A 119 -7.29 6.02 -10.21
CA VAL A 119 -6.21 6.33 -9.29
C VAL A 119 -6.71 7.32 -8.23
N GLY A 120 -6.78 6.87 -6.98
CA GLY A 120 -7.11 7.74 -5.85
C GLY A 120 -5.96 8.67 -5.48
N ILE A 121 -6.25 9.94 -5.27
CA ILE A 121 -5.29 10.97 -4.83
C ILE A 121 -5.62 11.40 -3.39
N LEU A 122 -4.63 11.34 -2.50
CA LEU A 122 -4.75 11.82 -1.12
C LEU A 122 -4.11 13.22 -0.98
N PRO A 123 -4.65 14.10 -0.13
CA PRO A 123 -4.04 15.40 0.13
C PRO A 123 -2.68 15.22 0.79
N TRP A 124 -1.78 16.16 0.54
CA TRP A 124 -0.54 16.26 1.31
C TRP A 124 -0.88 16.71 2.73
N ASP A 125 -0.89 15.78 3.68
CA ASP A 125 -1.04 16.09 5.09
C ASP A 125 0.36 16.28 5.68
N GLY A 126 0.81 17.53 5.75
CA GLY A 126 2.09 17.90 6.32
C GLY A 126 2.14 17.56 7.80
N ALA A 127 3.24 16.98 8.25
CA ALA A 127 3.58 17.00 9.67
C ALA A 127 3.76 18.47 10.11
N ARG A 128 2.69 19.14 10.58
CA ARG A 128 2.76 20.32 11.46
C ARG A 128 1.40 20.69 12.10
N HIS A 129 1.42 20.65 13.44
CA HIS A 129 0.65 21.43 14.45
C HIS A 129 -0.86 21.65 14.31
N GLY A 130 -1.65 20.96 15.16
CA GLY A 130 -2.95 21.49 15.62
C GLY A 130 -4.00 20.44 16.02
N ARG A 131 -4.09 20.15 17.32
CA ARG A 131 -5.19 19.45 18.03
C ARG A 131 -5.35 17.94 17.77
N ASN A 132 -4.70 17.18 18.64
CA ASN A 132 -5.04 15.79 18.96
C ASN A 132 -6.54 15.64 19.28
N ARG A 133 -7.33 15.05 18.37
CA ARG A 133 -8.65 14.49 18.70
C ARG A 133 -8.53 12.97 18.88
N PRO A 134 -9.09 12.38 19.95
CA PRO A 134 -8.90 10.96 20.27
C PRO A 134 -9.52 9.93 19.30
N GLY A 135 -10.13 10.37 18.18
CA GLY A 135 -10.70 9.49 17.15
C GLY A 135 -9.89 9.37 15.86
N ASP A 136 -8.83 10.18 15.68
CA ASP A 136 -8.13 10.30 14.39
C ASP A 136 -6.90 9.38 14.26
N ARG A 137 -6.66 8.52 15.27
CA ARG A 137 -5.45 7.69 15.31
C ARG A 137 -5.40 6.62 14.22
N ASN A 138 -6.56 6.16 13.74
CA ASN A 138 -6.67 5.21 12.62
C ASN A 138 -6.40 5.85 11.25
N LYS A 139 -6.29 7.19 11.17
CA LYS A 139 -5.91 7.92 9.95
C LYS A 139 -4.44 8.33 9.95
N ARG A 140 -3.61 7.84 10.88
CA ARG A 140 -2.19 8.25 11.03
C ARG A 140 -1.18 7.40 10.26
N CYS A 141 -1.61 6.76 9.17
CA CYS A 141 -0.71 6.37 8.06
C CYS A 141 -0.61 7.49 7.01
N LYS A 142 -0.62 8.74 7.48
CA LYS A 142 -0.48 9.93 6.65
C LYS A 142 0.95 10.43 6.76
N THR A 143 1.79 9.82 5.96
CA THR A 143 2.90 10.52 5.33
C THR A 143 2.85 10.01 3.90
N PHE A 144 3.11 10.86 2.91
CA PHE A 144 2.97 10.65 1.47
C PHE A 144 1.61 11.03 0.86
N ALA A 145 1.69 11.93 -0.13
CA ALA A 145 0.73 11.98 -1.21
C ALA A 145 0.83 10.62 -1.93
N GLY A 146 -0.21 9.80 -1.78
CA GLY A 146 -0.26 8.46 -2.34
C GLY A 146 -1.19 8.42 -3.54
N VAL A 147 -0.66 7.97 -4.68
CA VAL A 147 -1.43 7.47 -5.82
C VAL A 147 -1.80 6.02 -5.50
N VAL A 148 -3.06 5.75 -5.19
CA VAL A 148 -3.54 4.36 -5.02
C VAL A 148 -4.22 3.94 -6.31
N ALA A 149 -3.51 3.15 -7.13
CA ALA A 149 -4.16 2.42 -8.22
C ALA A 149 -5.01 1.31 -7.61
N LEU A 150 -6.31 1.31 -7.91
CA LEU A 150 -7.23 0.24 -7.47
C LEU A 150 -7.32 -0.80 -8.59
N PRO A 151 -6.74 -2.00 -8.46
CA PRO A 151 -6.93 -3.04 -9.45
C PRO A 151 -8.35 -3.64 -9.38
N ARG A 152 -8.83 -4.03 -10.57
CA ARG A 152 -10.14 -4.60 -10.93
C ARG A 152 -10.95 -5.24 -9.79
N ARG A 153 -12.22 -4.85 -9.67
CA ARG A 153 -13.28 -5.81 -9.32
C ARG A 153 -13.50 -6.76 -10.50
N LEU A 154 -13.17 -8.03 -10.35
CA LEU A 154 -13.69 -9.06 -11.26
C LEU A 154 -15.21 -9.12 -11.08
N ARG A 155 -15.98 -8.56 -12.03
CA ARG A 155 -17.42 -8.82 -12.14
C ARG A 155 -17.62 -10.33 -12.18
N GLN A 156 -18.44 -10.86 -11.27
CA GLN A 156 -19.03 -12.18 -11.40
C GLN A 156 -19.77 -12.20 -12.74
N ARG A 157 -19.36 -13.07 -13.67
CA ARG A 157 -20.25 -13.43 -14.78
C ARG A 157 -21.38 -14.22 -14.13
N THR A 158 -22.60 -13.69 -14.18
CA THR A 158 -23.78 -14.53 -14.08
C THR A 158 -23.77 -15.44 -15.30
N ASP A 159 -23.80 -16.75 -15.09
CA ASP A 159 -23.88 -17.74 -16.14
C ASP A 159 -25.02 -17.36 -17.10
N ALA A 160 -24.69 -17.25 -18.39
CA ALA A 160 -25.70 -17.20 -19.43
C ALA A 160 -26.32 -18.59 -19.52
N GLY A 161 -27.65 -18.65 -19.34
CA GLY A 161 -28.45 -19.82 -19.69
C GLY A 161 -28.49 -20.04 -21.20
#